data_AF-A0A174N4A0-F1
#
_entry.id   AF-A0A174N4A0-F1
#
_cell.length_a   1.000
_cell.length_b   1.000
_cell.length_c   1.000
_cell.angle_alpha   90.00
_cell.angle_beta   90.00
_cell.angle_gamma   90.00
#
_symmetry.space_group_name_H-M   'P 1'
#
loop_
_entity.id
_entity.type
_entity.pdbx_description
1 polymer ?
#
loop_
_entity_poly.entity_id
_entity_poly.type
_entity_poly.pdbx_seq_one_letter_code
_entity_poly.pdbx_strand_id
1 'polypeptide(L)'
;MGKNNSVKKIDEEQILKRFEYTVQEYIRFYDFYKNQEVSEENTEAFYVMLQTKLMILRKYDYNREDVYLSNVFDAIDKMYPEVGENINILREKFEKLNNYYMEVILSDGTSLNLYKAIEDVMYGLYLHADPDKIERLLKTNKNVYFMAVKEYIAVLEGIVIDTYNLIVDKMQNKYIQQEETSASVIFMGDPTNEKHDIKNSPYWKNLYGRDLEDTEIKGIFQDMSDEDIEIYLKGSRFLQEAYKEDYSVETLEKLVFPWVRSDWGDFSDLHNFVIEKKNIGLSSRVQYNDRHDIAYLKIFQNVENAFVVEQPHQIPDIWILNFVKKNEKYGWRIYGIGDKIADYKESGSILDWFEHIKKDK
;
A
#
# COMPACT_ATOMS: atom_id res chain seq x y z
N MET A 1 0.09 9.04 -47.97
CA MET A 1 1.18 9.74 -47.26
C MET A 1 1.23 9.19 -45.85
N GLY A 2 2.24 8.37 -45.57
CA GLY A 2 2.38 7.64 -44.31
C GLY A 2 2.64 8.59 -43.14
N LYS A 3 1.91 8.39 -42.05
CA LYS A 3 2.28 8.95 -40.75
C LYS A 3 3.53 8.21 -40.30
N ASN A 4 4.68 8.88 -40.34
CA ASN A 4 5.86 8.49 -39.60
C ASN A 4 5.51 8.50 -38.10
N ASN A 5 5.07 7.37 -37.58
CA ASN A 5 5.15 7.10 -36.16
C ASN A 5 6.64 6.84 -35.87
N SER A 6 7.40 7.90 -35.60
CA SER A 6 8.68 7.77 -34.94
C SER A 6 8.41 7.17 -33.55
N VAL A 7 8.53 5.85 -33.44
CA VAL A 7 8.57 5.16 -32.15
C VAL A 7 9.70 5.85 -31.37
N LYS A 8 9.35 6.57 -30.30
CA LYS A 8 10.34 7.15 -29.40
C LYS A 8 11.17 5.98 -28.87
N LYS A 9 12.41 5.86 -29.33
CA LYS A 9 13.35 4.90 -28.77
C LYS A 9 13.53 5.29 -27.30
N ILE A 10 13.11 4.41 -26.40
CA ILE A 10 13.27 4.61 -24.97
C ILE A 10 14.77 4.54 -24.69
N ASP A 11 15.26 5.49 -23.90
CA ASP A 11 16.66 5.60 -23.51
C ASP A 11 17.07 4.42 -22.62
N GLU A 12 18.34 4.02 -22.69
CA GLU A 12 18.90 2.89 -21.95
C GLU A 12 18.64 2.99 -20.43
N GLU A 13 18.76 4.19 -19.86
CA GLU A 13 18.52 4.42 -18.43
C GLU A 13 17.05 4.12 -18.05
N GLN A 14 16.10 4.45 -18.93
CA GLN A 14 14.68 4.20 -18.69
C GLN A 14 14.34 2.70 -18.78
N ILE A 15 15.01 1.96 -19.66
CA ILE A 15 14.88 0.50 -19.73
C ILE A 15 15.33 -0.12 -18.40
N LEU A 16 16.51 0.26 -17.91
CA LEU A 16 17.05 -0.28 -16.66
C LEU A 16 16.21 0.12 -15.44
N LYS A 17 15.70 1.35 -15.36
CA LYS A 17 14.77 1.77 -14.28
C LYS A 17 13.51 0.93 -14.23
N ARG A 18 12.90 0.67 -15.39
CA ARG A 18 11.69 -0.17 -15.49
C ARG A 18 11.98 -1.61 -15.13
N PHE A 19 13.08 -2.16 -15.62
CA PHE A 19 13.53 -3.50 -15.28
C PHE A 19 13.73 -3.64 -13.78
N GLU A 20 14.54 -2.76 -13.18
CA GLU A 20 14.86 -2.77 -11.75
C GLU A 20 13.60 -2.72 -10.87
N TYR A 21 12.70 -1.77 -11.12
CA TYR A 21 11.47 -1.62 -10.34
C TYR A 21 10.50 -2.80 -10.50
N THR A 22 10.36 -3.32 -11.72
CA THR A 22 9.47 -4.46 -11.96
C THR A 22 10.03 -5.79 -11.44
N VAL A 23 11.36 -5.94 -11.37
CA VAL A 23 12.00 -7.09 -10.72
C VAL A 23 11.92 -6.98 -9.20
N GLN A 24 12.03 -5.79 -8.61
CA GLN A 24 11.80 -5.60 -7.17
C GLN A 24 10.41 -6.05 -6.74
N GLU A 25 9.37 -5.65 -7.47
CA GLU A 25 8.01 -6.10 -7.17
C GLU A 25 7.85 -7.61 -7.39
N TYR A 26 8.53 -8.18 -8.39
CA TYR A 26 8.59 -9.64 -8.57
C TYR A 26 9.26 -10.35 -7.39
N ILE A 27 10.38 -9.84 -6.87
CA ILE A 27 11.07 -10.42 -5.71
C ILE A 27 10.18 -10.37 -4.47
N ARG A 28 9.50 -9.24 -4.22
CA ARG A 28 8.53 -9.11 -3.13
C ARG A 28 7.42 -10.16 -3.24
N PHE A 29 6.91 -10.39 -4.45
CA PHE A 29 5.94 -11.45 -4.73
C PHE A 29 6.53 -12.85 -4.50
N TYR A 30 7.74 -13.11 -4.96
CA TYR A 30 8.43 -14.39 -4.80
C TYR A 30 8.66 -14.74 -3.32
N ASP A 31 9.11 -13.76 -2.53
CA ASP A 31 9.36 -13.94 -1.09
C ASP A 31 8.09 -14.29 -0.31
N PHE A 32 6.92 -13.78 -0.73
CA PHE A 32 5.63 -14.17 -0.16
C PHE A 32 5.38 -15.68 -0.27
N TYR A 33 5.58 -16.28 -1.45
CA TYR A 33 5.40 -17.73 -1.64
C TYR A 33 6.45 -18.55 -0.90
N LYS A 34 7.70 -18.07 -0.88
CA LYS A 34 8.80 -18.72 -0.15
C LYS A 34 8.49 -18.81 1.35
N ASN A 35 7.89 -17.78 1.92
CA ASN A 35 7.51 -17.73 3.35
C ASN A 35 6.31 -18.63 3.70
N GLN A 36 5.60 -19.17 2.70
CA GLN A 36 4.48 -20.09 2.89
C GLN A 36 4.86 -21.57 2.72
N GLU A 37 6.15 -21.89 2.59
CA GLU A 37 6.67 -23.27 2.42
C GLU A 37 6.03 -24.01 1.23
N VAL A 38 5.65 -23.29 0.16
CA VAL A 38 5.07 -23.91 -1.05
C VAL A 38 6.12 -24.80 -1.73
N SER A 39 5.77 -26.08 -1.89
CA SER A 39 6.64 -27.11 -2.46
C SER A 39 5.90 -27.96 -3.49
N GLU A 40 6.64 -28.76 -4.28
CA GLU A 40 6.06 -29.70 -5.25
C GLU A 40 5.10 -30.72 -4.62
N GLU A 41 5.25 -30.98 -3.32
CA GLU A 41 4.35 -31.86 -2.55
C GLU A 41 2.99 -31.20 -2.31
N ASN A 42 2.93 -29.87 -2.22
CA ASN A 42 1.70 -29.08 -2.21
C ASN A 42 1.29 -28.72 -3.65
N THR A 43 0.87 -29.75 -4.40
CA THR A 43 0.66 -29.70 -5.85
C THR A 43 -0.22 -28.54 -6.33
N GLU A 44 -1.27 -28.15 -5.60
CA GLU A 44 -2.17 -27.08 -6.03
C GLU A 44 -1.60 -25.68 -5.76
N ALA A 45 -1.03 -25.45 -4.57
CA ALA A 45 -0.36 -24.18 -4.29
C ALA A 45 0.86 -23.97 -5.19
N PHE A 46 1.61 -25.05 -5.44
CA PHE A 46 2.75 -25.05 -6.36
C PHE A 46 2.31 -24.79 -7.81
N TYR A 47 1.17 -25.37 -8.23
CA TYR A 47 0.57 -25.08 -9.52
C TYR A 47 0.23 -23.59 -9.66
N VAL A 48 -0.52 -23.03 -8.71
CA VAL A 48 -0.90 -21.61 -8.73
C VAL A 48 0.33 -20.70 -8.75
N MET A 49 1.34 -21.01 -7.93
CA MET A 49 2.60 -20.27 -7.90
C MET A 49 3.28 -20.26 -9.27
N LEU A 50 3.48 -21.42 -9.91
CA LEU A 50 4.15 -21.49 -11.22
C LEU A 50 3.38 -20.73 -12.29
N GLN A 51 2.06 -20.87 -12.36
CA GLN A 51 1.27 -20.16 -13.35
C GLN A 51 1.33 -18.64 -13.15
N THR A 52 1.32 -18.20 -11.90
CA THR A 52 1.47 -16.77 -11.58
C THR A 52 2.87 -16.26 -11.93
N LYS A 53 3.93 -17.02 -11.65
CA LYS A 53 5.30 -16.70 -12.08
C LYS A 53 5.38 -16.57 -13.59
N LEU A 54 4.79 -17.50 -14.34
CA LEU A 54 4.75 -17.44 -15.79
C LEU A 54 4.14 -16.14 -16.29
N MET A 55 2.97 -15.76 -15.75
CA MET A 55 2.27 -14.53 -16.13
C MET A 55 3.12 -13.28 -15.88
N ILE A 56 3.84 -13.22 -14.76
CA ILE A 56 4.65 -12.04 -14.39
C ILE A 56 5.97 -12.01 -15.17
N LEU A 57 6.71 -13.12 -15.23
CA LEU A 57 8.03 -13.19 -15.86
C LEU A 57 8.00 -13.04 -17.38
N ARG A 58 6.87 -13.37 -18.01
CA ARG A 58 6.66 -13.25 -19.46
C ARG A 58 7.15 -11.93 -20.04
N LYS A 59 6.99 -10.81 -19.34
CA LYS A 59 7.39 -9.48 -19.83
C LYS A 59 8.88 -9.40 -20.18
N TYR A 60 9.72 -10.21 -19.56
CA TYR A 60 11.17 -10.26 -19.78
C TYR A 60 11.55 -11.11 -21.01
N ASP A 61 10.66 -11.97 -21.51
CA ASP A 61 10.87 -12.80 -22.70
C ASP A 61 10.02 -12.35 -23.92
N TYR A 62 9.22 -11.29 -23.77
CA TYR A 62 8.39 -10.80 -24.85
C TYR A 62 9.05 -9.64 -25.58
N ASN A 63 9.52 -9.87 -26.81
CA ASN A 63 10.30 -8.91 -27.61
C ASN A 63 9.63 -7.57 -27.93
N ARG A 64 8.34 -7.39 -27.62
CA ARG A 64 7.63 -6.11 -27.75
C ARG A 64 7.66 -5.26 -26.48
N GLU A 65 8.08 -5.84 -25.36
CA GLU A 65 8.25 -5.10 -24.11
C GLU A 65 9.59 -4.38 -24.10
N ASP A 66 9.62 -3.21 -23.46
CA ASP A 66 10.85 -2.46 -23.27
C ASP A 66 11.84 -3.22 -22.38
N VAL A 67 11.31 -3.97 -21.40
CA VAL A 67 12.08 -4.78 -20.44
C VAL A 67 12.42 -6.18 -20.95
N TYR A 68 12.24 -6.45 -22.25
CA TYR A 68 12.72 -7.67 -22.87
C TYR A 68 14.23 -7.85 -22.60
N LEU A 69 14.66 -9.06 -22.19
CA LEU A 69 15.99 -9.29 -21.67
C LEU A 69 17.10 -8.90 -22.65
N SER A 70 16.94 -9.11 -23.95
CA SER A 70 17.95 -8.64 -24.92
C SER A 70 18.10 -7.11 -24.90
N ASN A 71 17.01 -6.36 -24.76
CA ASN A 71 17.05 -4.89 -24.65
C ASN A 71 17.72 -4.46 -23.34
N VAL A 72 17.43 -5.19 -22.25
CA VAL A 72 18.05 -4.95 -20.94
C VAL A 72 19.55 -5.22 -21.00
N PHE A 73 19.99 -6.35 -21.55
CA PHE A 73 21.41 -6.66 -21.70
C PHE A 73 22.14 -5.61 -22.54
N ASP A 74 21.55 -5.18 -23.66
CA ASP A 74 22.12 -4.13 -24.51
C ASP A 74 22.23 -2.78 -23.79
N ALA A 75 21.29 -2.46 -22.90
CA ALA A 75 21.36 -1.26 -22.06
C ALA A 75 22.44 -1.39 -20.98
N ILE A 76 22.59 -2.57 -20.37
CA ILE A 76 23.66 -2.84 -19.37
C ILE A 76 25.04 -2.75 -20.02
N ASP A 77 25.25 -3.36 -21.19
CA ASP A 77 26.55 -3.33 -21.89
C ASP A 77 27.02 -1.89 -22.18
N LYS A 78 26.08 -0.97 -22.40
CA LYS A 78 26.38 0.45 -22.63
C LYS A 78 26.60 1.24 -21.35
N MET A 79 25.79 1.01 -20.32
CA MET A 79 25.81 1.81 -19.09
C MET A 79 26.78 1.29 -18.03
N TYR A 80 27.00 -0.02 -18.00
CA TYR A 80 27.80 -0.74 -17.01
C TYR A 80 28.73 -1.76 -17.69
N PRO A 81 29.64 -1.32 -18.57
CA PRO A 81 30.50 -2.23 -19.34
C PRO A 81 31.38 -3.13 -18.46
N GLU A 82 31.62 -2.76 -17.19
CA GLU A 82 32.40 -3.56 -16.25
C GLU A 82 31.76 -4.90 -15.87
N VAL A 83 30.45 -5.09 -16.08
CA VAL A 83 29.77 -6.39 -15.87
C VAL A 83 29.53 -7.16 -17.17
N GLY A 84 30.08 -6.69 -18.30
CA GLY A 84 29.80 -7.25 -19.63
C GLY A 84 30.11 -8.74 -19.75
N GLU A 85 31.14 -9.26 -19.08
CA GLU A 85 31.44 -10.71 -19.09
C GLU A 85 30.31 -11.53 -18.44
N ASN A 86 29.81 -11.08 -17.28
CA ASN A 86 28.67 -11.71 -16.61
C ASN A 86 27.39 -11.60 -17.43
N ILE A 87 27.15 -10.46 -18.07
CA ILE A 87 25.99 -10.26 -18.96
C ILE A 87 26.07 -11.18 -20.18
N ASN A 88 27.24 -11.37 -20.78
CA ASN A 88 27.41 -12.31 -21.88
C ASN A 88 27.06 -13.75 -21.47
N ILE A 89 27.44 -14.18 -20.26
CA ILE A 89 27.05 -15.49 -19.73
C ILE A 89 25.51 -15.61 -19.62
N LEU A 90 24.84 -14.56 -19.12
CA LEU A 90 23.38 -14.54 -19.00
C LEU A 90 22.70 -14.48 -20.38
N ARG A 91 23.27 -13.74 -21.33
CA ARG A 91 22.80 -13.66 -22.71
C ARG A 91 22.88 -15.02 -23.40
N GLU A 92 23.99 -15.75 -23.25
CA GLU A 92 24.12 -17.11 -23.77
C GLU A 92 23.11 -18.08 -23.14
N LYS A 93 22.86 -17.97 -21.82
CA LYS A 93 21.82 -18.77 -21.16
C LYS A 93 20.43 -18.46 -21.73
N PHE A 94 20.13 -17.18 -21.97
CA PHE A 94 18.86 -16.74 -22.54
C PHE A 94 18.68 -17.20 -23.98
N GLU A 95 19.72 -17.12 -24.81
CA GLU A 95 19.71 -17.64 -26.18
C GLU A 95 19.51 -19.16 -26.21
N LYS A 96 20.12 -19.90 -25.27
CA LYS A 96 19.88 -21.34 -25.11
C LYS A 96 18.45 -21.66 -24.72
N LEU A 97 17.83 -20.83 -23.87
CA LEU A 97 16.41 -20.97 -23.50
C LEU A 97 15.50 -20.76 -24.72
N ASN A 98 15.75 -19.71 -25.50
CA ASN A 98 14.96 -19.39 -26.69
C ASN A 98 15.10 -20.43 -27.82
N ASN A 99 16.26 -21.07 -27.89
CA ASN A 99 16.55 -22.13 -28.85
C ASN A 99 16.38 -23.55 -28.27
N TYR A 100 15.82 -23.67 -27.06
CA TYR A 100 15.68 -24.97 -26.41
C TYR A 100 14.70 -25.85 -27.20
N TYR A 101 15.21 -26.97 -27.73
CA TYR A 101 14.40 -27.90 -28.50
C TYR A 101 13.57 -28.77 -27.56
N MET A 102 12.32 -28.34 -27.32
CA MET A 102 11.31 -29.13 -26.62
C MET A 102 10.00 -29.08 -27.40
N GLU A 103 9.37 -30.25 -27.55
CA GLU A 103 8.05 -30.41 -28.14
C GLU A 103 7.08 -31.02 -27.13
N VAL A 104 5.91 -30.41 -27.00
CA VAL A 104 4.74 -30.96 -26.33
C VAL A 104 3.85 -31.58 -27.41
N ILE A 105 3.75 -32.91 -27.40
CA ILE A 105 2.91 -33.66 -28.33
C ILE A 105 1.55 -33.91 -27.68
N LEU A 106 0.49 -33.39 -28.29
CA LEU A 106 -0.89 -33.53 -27.82
C LEU A 106 -1.41 -34.96 -28.06
N SER A 107 -2.51 -35.32 -27.40
CA SER A 107 -3.16 -36.64 -27.58
C SER A 107 -3.68 -36.91 -29.00
N ASP A 108 -3.89 -35.87 -29.79
CA ASP A 108 -4.29 -35.97 -31.21
C ASP A 108 -3.09 -36.01 -32.18
N GLY A 109 -1.86 -36.01 -31.66
CA GLY A 109 -0.62 -36.03 -32.44
C GLY A 109 -0.13 -34.65 -32.90
N THR A 110 -0.82 -33.56 -32.56
CA THR A 110 -0.33 -32.19 -32.81
C THR A 110 0.94 -31.95 -32.01
N SER A 111 2.01 -31.44 -32.64
CA SER A 111 3.24 -31.04 -31.94
C SER A 111 3.30 -29.52 -31.74
N LEU A 112 3.59 -29.11 -30.50
CA LEU A 112 3.80 -27.72 -30.12
C LEU A 112 5.24 -27.54 -29.61
N ASN A 113 5.96 -26.53 -30.06
CA ASN A 113 7.21 -26.16 -29.41
C ASN A 113 6.95 -25.51 -28.03
N LEU A 114 7.98 -25.41 -27.21
CA LEU A 114 7.90 -24.83 -25.86
C LEU A 114 7.22 -23.46 -25.83
N TYR A 115 7.56 -22.57 -26.78
CA TYR A 115 6.96 -21.24 -26.88
C TYR A 115 5.45 -21.30 -27.11
N LYS A 116 4.98 -22.11 -28.07
CA LYS A 116 3.55 -22.30 -28.34
C LYS A 116 2.84 -22.96 -27.16
N ALA A 117 3.48 -23.92 -26.49
CA ALA A 117 2.92 -24.56 -25.30
C ALA A 117 2.71 -23.56 -24.16
N ILE A 118 3.69 -22.69 -23.91
CA ILE A 118 3.61 -21.58 -22.94
C ILE A 118 2.53 -20.59 -23.36
N GLU A 119 2.49 -20.20 -24.64
CA GLU A 119 1.46 -19.29 -25.15
C GLU A 119 0.06 -19.85 -25.01
N ASP A 120 -0.14 -21.14 -25.26
CA ASP A 120 -1.43 -21.80 -25.10
C ASP A 120 -1.92 -21.69 -23.67
N VAL A 121 -1.05 -21.93 -22.67
CA VAL A 121 -1.36 -21.77 -21.25
C VAL A 121 -1.64 -20.30 -20.91
N MET A 122 -0.74 -19.37 -21.25
CA MET A 122 -0.88 -17.96 -20.88
C MET A 122 -2.10 -17.31 -21.51
N TYR A 123 -2.30 -17.48 -22.82
CA TYR A 123 -3.33 -16.77 -23.55
C TYR A 123 -4.65 -17.54 -23.62
N GLY A 124 -4.61 -18.87 -23.58
CA GLY A 124 -5.79 -19.71 -23.49
C GLY A 124 -6.45 -19.61 -22.11
N LEU A 125 -5.69 -19.70 -21.01
CA LEU A 125 -6.30 -19.75 -19.66
C LEU A 125 -6.29 -18.41 -18.92
N TYR A 126 -5.20 -17.65 -18.99
CA TYR A 126 -4.97 -16.58 -18.01
C TYR A 126 -5.17 -15.16 -18.55
N LEU A 127 -4.83 -14.89 -19.81
CA LEU A 127 -4.81 -13.53 -20.34
C LEU A 127 -5.96 -13.20 -21.29
N HIS A 128 -6.32 -14.10 -22.22
CA HIS A 128 -7.21 -13.74 -23.34
C HIS A 128 -8.37 -14.71 -23.60
N ALA A 129 -8.45 -15.84 -22.90
CA ALA A 129 -9.46 -16.87 -23.14
C ALA A 129 -9.54 -17.30 -24.63
N ASP A 130 -8.38 -17.43 -25.28
CA ASP A 130 -8.30 -17.78 -26.70
C ASP A 130 -8.86 -19.21 -26.96
N PRO A 131 -9.92 -19.35 -27.77
CA PRO A 131 -10.64 -20.61 -27.92
C PRO A 131 -9.79 -21.72 -28.56
N ASP A 132 -8.95 -21.38 -29.55
CA ASP A 132 -8.11 -22.36 -30.24
C ASP A 132 -7.02 -22.89 -29.30
N LYS A 133 -6.49 -22.01 -28.44
CA LYS A 133 -5.52 -22.35 -27.39
C LYS A 133 -6.15 -23.24 -26.33
N ILE A 134 -7.36 -22.90 -25.86
CA ILE A 134 -8.13 -23.72 -24.91
C ILE A 134 -8.39 -25.11 -25.48
N GLU A 135 -8.82 -25.21 -26.74
CA GLU A 135 -9.08 -26.51 -27.38
C GLU A 135 -7.82 -27.39 -27.41
N ARG A 136 -6.65 -26.81 -27.69
CA ARG A 136 -5.37 -27.54 -27.64
C ARG A 136 -4.99 -27.97 -26.23
N LEU A 137 -5.21 -27.12 -25.23
CA LEU A 137 -4.96 -27.47 -23.84
C LEU A 137 -5.81 -28.65 -23.35
N LEU A 138 -7.07 -28.72 -23.79
CA LEU A 138 -7.98 -29.83 -23.47
C LEU A 138 -7.52 -31.17 -24.07
N LYS A 139 -6.65 -31.14 -25.09
CA LYS A 139 -6.09 -32.32 -25.76
C LYS A 139 -4.77 -32.80 -25.14
N THR A 140 -4.35 -32.26 -24.00
CA THR A 140 -3.10 -32.67 -23.33
C THR A 140 -3.29 -32.92 -21.85
N ASN A 141 -2.46 -33.84 -21.34
CA ASN A 141 -2.35 -34.07 -19.90
C ASN A 141 -1.72 -32.84 -19.23
N LYS A 142 -2.43 -32.26 -18.26
CA LYS A 142 -1.97 -31.09 -17.48
C LYS A 142 -0.56 -31.24 -16.92
N ASN A 143 -0.17 -32.45 -16.49
CA ASN A 143 1.15 -32.71 -15.93
C ASN A 143 2.28 -32.55 -16.96
N VAL A 144 2.02 -32.81 -18.24
CA VAL A 144 3.01 -32.65 -19.31
C VAL A 144 3.29 -31.17 -19.56
N TYR A 145 2.23 -30.34 -19.66
CA TYR A 145 2.42 -28.88 -19.73
C TYR A 145 3.09 -28.33 -18.48
N PHE A 146 2.70 -28.85 -17.32
CA PHE A 146 3.25 -28.41 -16.05
C PHE A 146 4.76 -28.60 -15.96
N MET A 147 5.26 -29.78 -16.37
CA MET A 147 6.70 -30.07 -16.43
C MET A 147 7.43 -29.13 -17.39
N ALA A 148 6.89 -28.91 -18.60
CA ALA A 148 7.49 -28.03 -19.58
C ALA A 148 7.57 -26.56 -19.10
N VAL A 149 6.49 -26.07 -18.50
CA VAL A 149 6.39 -24.69 -17.99
C VAL A 149 7.30 -24.48 -16.78
N LYS A 150 7.39 -25.47 -15.88
CA LYS A 150 8.23 -25.41 -14.68
C LYS A 150 9.69 -25.15 -15.01
N GLU A 151 10.27 -25.94 -15.91
CA GLU A 151 11.69 -25.82 -16.29
C GLU A 151 11.97 -24.47 -16.96
N TYR A 152 11.08 -24.03 -17.86
CA TYR A 152 11.20 -22.72 -18.49
C TYR A 152 11.18 -21.57 -17.46
N ILE A 153 10.24 -21.59 -16.52
CA ILE A 153 10.14 -20.57 -15.47
C ILE A 153 11.42 -20.53 -14.63
N ALA A 154 11.91 -21.69 -14.20
CA ALA A 154 13.10 -21.76 -13.34
C ALA A 154 14.33 -21.13 -14.00
N VAL A 155 14.53 -21.39 -15.30
CA VAL A 155 15.65 -20.80 -16.06
C VAL A 155 15.44 -19.30 -16.27
N LEU A 156 14.25 -18.88 -16.71
CA LEU A 156 13.96 -17.47 -16.97
C LEU A 156 14.05 -16.62 -15.69
N GLU A 157 13.47 -17.11 -14.59
CA GLU A 157 13.54 -16.49 -13.26
C GLU A 157 14.99 -16.30 -12.82
N GLY A 158 15.83 -17.34 -12.97
CA GLY A 158 17.25 -17.26 -12.65
C GLY A 158 17.97 -16.18 -13.46
N ILE A 159 17.73 -16.09 -14.77
CA ILE A 159 18.32 -15.05 -15.61
C ILE A 159 17.89 -13.65 -15.17
N VAL A 160 16.59 -13.45 -14.88
CA VAL A 160 16.05 -12.16 -14.45
C VAL A 160 16.65 -11.72 -13.11
N ILE A 161 16.69 -12.61 -12.13
CA ILE A 161 17.23 -12.30 -10.79
C ILE A 161 18.74 -12.08 -10.84
N ASP A 162 19.49 -12.92 -11.56
CA ASP A 162 20.93 -12.76 -11.72
C ASP A 162 21.26 -11.42 -12.40
N THR A 163 20.49 -11.04 -13.42
CA THR A 163 20.65 -9.76 -14.12
C THR A 163 20.41 -8.59 -13.16
N TYR A 164 19.34 -8.65 -12.36
CA TYR A 164 19.02 -7.63 -11.36
C TYR A 164 20.13 -7.47 -10.32
N ASN A 165 20.61 -8.59 -9.76
CA ASN A 165 21.65 -8.58 -8.73
C ASN A 165 22.98 -8.00 -9.24
N LEU A 166 23.29 -8.12 -10.54
CA LEU A 166 24.49 -7.53 -11.13
C LEU A 166 24.46 -6.00 -11.19
N ILE A 167 23.28 -5.40 -11.31
CA ILE A 167 23.13 -3.96 -11.61
C ILE A 167 22.54 -3.13 -10.47
N VAL A 168 21.79 -3.74 -9.56
CA VAL A 168 21.01 -3.02 -8.54
C VAL A 168 21.84 -2.07 -7.68
N ASP A 169 23.05 -2.46 -7.30
CA ASP A 169 23.96 -1.65 -6.47
C ASP A 169 24.71 -0.58 -7.27
N LYS A 170 24.70 -0.68 -8.60
CA LYS A 170 25.36 0.24 -9.53
C LYS A 170 24.43 1.34 -10.02
N MET A 171 23.13 1.09 -9.97
CA MET A 171 22.11 2.03 -10.39
C MET A 171 21.96 3.17 -9.38
N GLN A 172 22.35 4.37 -9.79
CA GLN A 172 22.18 5.60 -8.99
C GLN A 172 20.75 6.14 -9.05
N ASN A 173 20.12 6.06 -10.23
CA ASN A 173 18.78 6.58 -10.45
C ASN A 173 17.77 5.43 -10.54
N LYS A 174 16.90 5.32 -9.54
CA LYS A 174 15.82 4.32 -9.45
C LYS A 174 14.46 5.00 -9.46
N TYR A 175 13.39 4.25 -9.68
CA TYR A 175 12.06 4.77 -9.35
C TYR A 175 11.96 4.89 -7.82
N ILE A 176 11.59 6.07 -7.35
CA ILE A 176 11.39 6.35 -5.93
C ILE A 176 9.94 6.78 -5.76
N GLN A 177 9.26 6.23 -4.77
CA GLN A 177 7.94 6.70 -4.38
C GLN A 177 8.04 8.19 -4.05
N GLN A 178 7.26 9.02 -4.72
CA GLN A 178 7.29 10.46 -4.45
C GLN A 178 6.71 10.74 -3.08
N GLU A 179 7.29 11.70 -2.36
CA GLU A 179 6.68 12.22 -1.14
C GLU A 179 5.32 12.83 -1.46
N GLU A 180 4.31 12.49 -0.65
CA GLU A 180 2.96 13.02 -0.83
C GLU A 180 2.93 14.51 -0.45
N THR A 181 2.92 15.37 -1.46
CA THR A 181 2.72 16.82 -1.27
C THR A 181 1.24 17.18 -1.10
N SER A 182 0.34 16.24 -1.35
CA SER A 182 -1.10 16.37 -1.16
C SER A 182 -1.70 14.99 -0.92
N ALA A 183 -2.81 14.92 -0.19
CA ALA A 183 -3.45 13.67 0.18
C ALA A 183 -3.91 12.87 -1.06
N SER A 184 -3.56 11.59 -1.08
CA SER A 184 -4.14 10.60 -1.98
C SER A 184 -5.47 10.12 -1.41
N VAL A 185 -6.56 10.21 -2.17
CA VAL A 185 -7.92 9.92 -1.68
C VAL A 185 -8.73 9.11 -2.69
N ILE A 186 -9.69 8.34 -2.20
CA ILE A 186 -10.68 7.67 -3.04
C ILE A 186 -11.98 8.47 -2.98
N PHE A 187 -12.38 9.03 -4.10
CA PHE A 187 -13.64 9.74 -4.24
C PHE A 187 -14.79 8.76 -4.55
N MET A 188 -15.93 8.92 -3.86
CA MET A 188 -17.11 8.04 -3.96
C MET A 188 -18.43 8.81 -4.17
N GLY A 189 -18.36 10.09 -4.54
CA GLY A 189 -19.52 10.96 -4.77
C GLY A 189 -19.97 11.04 -6.23
N ASP A 190 -20.66 12.14 -6.56
CA ASP A 190 -21.13 12.45 -7.92
C ASP A 190 -20.21 13.50 -8.60
N PRO A 191 -19.51 13.16 -9.70
CA PRO A 191 -18.53 14.03 -10.35
C PRO A 191 -19.12 15.24 -11.09
N THR A 192 -20.44 15.39 -11.14
CA THR A 192 -21.09 16.35 -12.06
C THR A 192 -21.01 17.83 -11.64
N ASN A 193 -20.56 18.15 -10.42
CA ASN A 193 -20.61 19.53 -9.92
C ASN A 193 -19.50 19.91 -8.93
N GLU A 194 -18.29 19.40 -9.16
CA GLU A 194 -17.27 19.41 -8.11
C GLU A 194 -16.11 20.36 -8.40
N LYS A 195 -15.70 21.09 -7.35
CA LYS A 195 -14.53 21.97 -7.39
C LYS A 195 -13.58 21.62 -6.25
N HIS A 196 -12.30 21.63 -6.58
CA HIS A 196 -11.20 21.55 -5.63
C HIS A 196 -10.89 22.96 -5.12
N ASP A 197 -11.70 23.45 -4.20
CA ASP A 197 -11.68 24.85 -3.75
C ASP A 197 -11.04 25.04 -2.36
N ILE A 198 -10.39 24.00 -1.81
CA ILE A 198 -9.57 24.11 -0.59
C ILE A 198 -8.21 24.71 -0.96
N LYS A 199 -7.96 25.95 -0.55
CA LYS A 199 -6.75 26.70 -0.87
C LYS A 199 -5.90 26.98 0.37
N ASN A 200 -6.54 27.13 1.52
CA ASN A 200 -5.88 27.50 2.76
C ASN A 200 -5.34 26.29 3.55
N SER A 201 -5.51 25.07 3.02
CA SER A 201 -4.87 23.85 3.50
C SER A 201 -4.33 23.05 2.30
N PRO A 202 -3.16 23.40 1.75
CA PRO A 202 -2.69 22.91 0.45
C PRO A 202 -2.51 21.39 0.36
N TYR A 203 -2.19 20.72 1.48
CA TYR A 203 -2.11 19.26 1.52
C TYR A 203 -3.45 18.60 1.17
N TRP A 204 -4.57 19.24 1.50
CA TRP A 204 -5.93 18.73 1.31
C TRP A 204 -6.61 19.20 0.02
N LYS A 205 -5.90 19.93 -0.86
CA LYS A 205 -6.45 20.51 -2.09
C LYS A 205 -7.13 19.52 -3.04
N ASN A 206 -6.80 18.23 -2.94
CA ASN A 206 -7.34 17.16 -3.79
C ASN A 206 -8.74 16.69 -3.36
N LEU A 207 -9.25 17.13 -2.21
CA LEU A 207 -10.61 16.82 -1.79
C LEU A 207 -11.60 17.69 -2.56
N TYR A 208 -12.80 17.16 -2.82
CA TYR A 208 -13.93 17.99 -3.24
C TYR A 208 -14.56 18.65 -2.02
N GLY A 209 -14.28 19.94 -1.91
CA GLY A 209 -14.55 20.74 -0.75
C GLY A 209 -14.04 22.16 -0.94
N ARG A 210 -14.17 22.96 0.11
CA ARG A 210 -13.80 24.37 0.11
C ARG A 210 -13.34 24.83 1.48
N ASP A 211 -12.61 25.94 1.49
CA ASP A 211 -12.29 26.64 2.73
C ASP A 211 -13.58 27.15 3.42
N LEU A 212 -13.58 27.15 4.75
CA LEU A 212 -14.69 27.66 5.57
C LEU A 212 -14.45 29.11 5.98
N GLU A 213 -15.50 29.92 6.02
CA GLU A 213 -15.46 31.26 6.61
C GLU A 213 -15.63 31.22 8.14
N ASP A 214 -15.10 32.21 8.87
CA ASP A 214 -15.21 32.32 10.33
C ASP A 214 -16.66 32.28 10.84
N THR A 215 -17.61 32.81 10.05
CA THR A 215 -19.04 32.80 10.33
C THR A 215 -19.62 31.38 10.28
N GLU A 216 -19.19 30.58 9.31
CA GLU A 216 -19.59 29.17 9.17
C GLU A 216 -19.00 28.31 10.27
N ILE A 217 -17.73 28.54 10.63
CA ILE A 217 -17.08 27.86 11.76
C ILE A 217 -17.86 28.12 13.05
N LYS A 218 -18.24 29.38 13.31
CA LYS A 218 -19.08 29.73 14.47
C LYS A 218 -20.44 29.03 14.43
N GLY A 219 -21.07 28.96 13.25
CA GLY A 219 -22.32 28.22 13.06
C GLY A 219 -22.19 26.74 13.44
N ILE A 220 -21.11 26.08 12.99
CA ILE A 220 -20.84 24.68 13.33
C ILE A 220 -20.78 24.48 14.86
N PHE A 221 -20.06 25.34 15.59
CA PHE A 221 -19.98 25.23 17.05
C PHE A 221 -21.29 25.59 17.77
N GLN A 222 -22.13 26.43 17.18
CA GLN A 222 -23.46 26.76 17.72
C GLN A 222 -24.46 25.62 17.53
N ASP A 223 -24.30 24.83 16.47
CA ASP A 223 -25.16 23.68 16.16
C ASP A 223 -24.74 22.38 16.86
N MET A 224 -23.55 22.34 17.47
CA MET A 224 -23.08 21.20 18.27
C MET A 224 -23.88 21.04 19.56
N SER A 225 -24.05 19.78 20.00
CA SER A 225 -24.59 19.51 21.34
C SER A 225 -23.56 19.87 22.42
N ASP A 226 -24.03 20.14 23.65
CA ASP A 226 -23.14 20.38 24.80
C ASP A 226 -22.15 19.22 25.02
N GLU A 227 -22.60 17.98 24.75
CA GLU A 227 -21.76 16.78 24.86
C GLU A 227 -20.68 16.73 23.77
N ASP A 228 -21.03 17.06 22.52
CA ASP A 228 -20.05 17.15 21.42
C ASP A 228 -19.01 18.25 21.69
N ILE A 229 -19.45 19.40 22.21
CA ILE A 229 -18.58 20.52 22.60
C ILE A 229 -17.61 20.07 23.71
N GLU A 230 -18.08 19.33 24.72
CA GLU A 230 -17.24 18.78 25.78
C GLU A 230 -16.12 17.89 25.22
N ILE A 231 -16.48 16.95 24.33
CA ILE A 231 -15.53 16.00 23.72
C ILE A 231 -14.53 16.75 22.83
N TYR A 232 -15.02 17.62 21.96
CA TYR A 232 -14.19 18.41 21.05
C TYR A 232 -13.19 19.28 21.83
N LEU A 233 -13.64 20.01 22.85
CA LEU A 233 -12.77 20.86 23.66
C LEU A 233 -11.72 20.05 24.45
N LYS A 234 -12.07 18.86 24.95
CA LYS A 234 -11.11 17.97 25.60
C LYS A 234 -10.04 17.49 24.62
N GLY A 235 -10.44 17.04 23.42
CA GLY A 235 -9.51 16.65 22.38
C GLY A 235 -8.61 17.80 21.94
N SER A 236 -9.19 18.99 21.75
CA SER A 236 -8.45 20.20 21.37
C SER A 236 -7.42 20.59 22.44
N ARG A 237 -7.81 20.64 23.72
CA ARG A 237 -6.88 20.95 24.83
C ARG A 237 -5.78 19.90 24.96
N PHE A 238 -6.10 18.63 24.77
CA PHE A 238 -5.14 17.54 24.84
C PHE A 238 -4.04 17.70 23.79
N LEU A 239 -4.43 17.94 22.54
CA LEU A 239 -3.48 18.14 21.44
C LEU A 239 -2.72 19.47 21.57
N GLN A 240 -3.38 20.55 21.99
CA GLN A 240 -2.73 21.85 22.21
C GLN A 240 -1.68 21.79 23.33
N GLU A 241 -1.96 21.07 24.41
CA GLU A 241 -0.98 20.86 25.48
C GLU A 241 0.21 20.04 24.97
N ALA A 242 -0.06 18.98 24.20
CA ALA A 242 0.98 18.15 23.59
C ALA A 242 1.87 18.91 22.60
N TYR A 243 1.40 20.00 22.00
CA TYR A 243 2.20 20.83 21.08
C TYR A 243 3.26 21.69 21.78
N LYS A 244 3.17 21.89 23.10
CA LYS A 244 4.13 22.72 23.83
C LYS A 244 5.46 21.98 23.98
N GLU A 245 6.56 22.73 23.90
CA GLU A 245 7.90 22.19 24.21
C GLU A 245 7.99 21.76 25.70
N ASP A 246 7.29 22.47 26.58
CA ASP A 246 7.20 22.24 28.03
C ASP A 246 5.80 21.77 28.45
N TYR A 247 5.26 20.77 27.74
CA TYR A 247 3.92 20.24 28.03
C TYR A 247 3.77 19.72 29.47
N SER A 248 2.57 19.90 30.03
CA SER A 248 2.25 19.51 31.41
C SER A 248 1.67 18.09 31.48
N VAL A 249 2.46 17.13 31.99
CA VAL A 249 2.01 15.76 32.27
C VAL A 249 0.76 15.76 33.16
N GLU A 250 0.73 16.56 34.23
CA GLU A 250 -0.43 16.65 35.13
C GLU A 250 -1.71 17.11 34.40
N THR A 251 -1.58 18.02 33.43
CA THR A 251 -2.71 18.51 32.64
C THR A 251 -3.21 17.42 31.69
N LEU A 252 -2.30 16.72 31.02
CA LEU A 252 -2.63 15.61 30.11
C LEU A 252 -3.28 14.44 30.87
N GLU A 253 -2.76 14.05 32.03
CA GLU A 253 -3.32 13.00 32.88
C GLU A 253 -4.77 13.27 33.31
N LYS A 254 -5.14 14.54 33.52
CA LYS A 254 -6.52 14.93 33.87
C LYS A 254 -7.52 14.69 32.73
N LEU A 255 -7.05 14.73 31.48
CA LEU A 255 -7.84 14.53 30.26
C LEU A 255 -7.96 13.05 29.88
N VAL A 256 -6.96 12.25 30.26
CA VAL A 256 -6.88 10.82 29.98
C VAL A 256 -7.65 9.97 30.98
N PHE A 257 -8.19 8.86 30.50
CA PHE A 257 -8.90 7.88 31.30
C PHE A 257 -7.93 7.22 32.31
N PRO A 258 -8.26 7.17 33.61
CA PRO A 258 -7.29 6.77 34.64
C PRO A 258 -6.59 5.43 34.38
N TRP A 259 -7.30 4.47 33.79
CA TRP A 259 -6.85 3.10 33.59
C TRP A 259 -5.81 2.93 32.49
N VAL A 260 -5.64 3.92 31.62
CA VAL A 260 -4.66 3.87 30.52
C VAL A 260 -3.50 4.84 30.73
N ARG A 261 -3.47 5.61 31.84
CA ARG A 261 -2.42 6.62 32.07
C ARG A 261 -1.02 6.03 32.05
N SER A 262 -0.84 4.82 32.57
CA SER A 262 0.44 4.11 32.52
C SER A 262 0.92 3.87 31.08
N ASP A 263 -0.02 3.64 30.16
CA ASP A 263 0.28 3.33 28.76
C ASP A 263 0.74 4.59 28.00
N TRP A 264 0.37 5.78 28.49
CA TRP A 264 0.84 7.07 27.95
C TRP A 264 2.22 7.48 28.48
N GLY A 265 2.72 6.86 29.54
CA GLY A 265 4.00 7.20 30.16
C GLY A 265 4.09 8.69 30.54
N ASP A 266 5.12 9.37 30.03
CA ASP A 266 5.33 10.81 30.21
C ASP A 266 4.80 11.65 29.03
N PHE A 267 3.97 11.07 28.17
CA PHE A 267 3.41 11.70 26.97
C PHE A 267 4.44 12.13 25.89
N SER A 268 5.70 11.70 25.99
CA SER A 268 6.73 12.03 24.99
C SER A 268 6.38 11.50 23.59
N ASP A 269 5.80 10.30 23.49
CA ASP A 269 5.34 9.74 22.22
C ASP A 269 4.19 10.55 21.60
N LEU A 270 3.28 11.08 22.44
CA LEU A 270 2.23 11.99 21.99
C LEU A 270 2.82 13.30 21.46
N HIS A 271 3.78 13.88 22.18
CA HIS A 271 4.48 15.08 21.74
C HIS A 271 5.17 14.85 20.39
N ASN A 272 5.93 13.77 20.26
CA ASN A 272 6.58 13.38 19.00
C ASN A 272 5.56 13.20 17.86
N PHE A 273 4.44 12.53 18.13
CA PHE A 273 3.36 12.35 17.17
C PHE A 273 2.81 13.69 16.65
N VAL A 274 2.49 14.65 17.53
CA VAL A 274 1.90 15.92 17.09
C VAL A 274 2.88 16.80 16.32
N ILE A 275 4.17 16.71 16.64
CA ILE A 275 5.25 17.41 15.94
C ILE A 275 5.50 16.79 14.56
N GLU A 276 5.59 15.46 14.48
CA GLU A 276 5.83 14.73 13.22
C GLU A 276 4.72 14.99 12.20
N LYS A 277 3.46 14.96 12.64
CA LYS A 277 2.30 15.07 11.73
C LYS A 277 1.99 16.49 11.27
N LYS A 278 2.55 17.53 11.92
CA LYS A 278 2.43 18.96 11.58
C LYS A 278 0.98 19.47 11.47
N ASN A 279 0.66 20.58 12.14
CA ASN A 279 -0.64 21.26 12.02
C ASN A 279 -1.84 20.30 12.12
N ILE A 280 -1.98 19.61 13.24
CA ILE A 280 -3.09 18.68 13.43
C ILE A 280 -4.43 19.42 13.47
N GLY A 281 -5.36 18.98 12.62
CA GLY A 281 -6.76 19.38 12.63
C GLY A 281 -7.66 18.33 13.30
N LEU A 282 -8.75 18.80 13.91
CA LEU A 282 -9.80 17.96 14.46
C LEU A 282 -11.08 18.08 13.64
N SER A 283 -11.77 16.96 13.42
CA SER A 283 -13.13 17.02 12.87
C SER A 283 -14.09 17.67 13.85
N SER A 284 -15.01 18.48 13.35
CA SER A 284 -16.16 18.98 14.10
C SER A 284 -17.23 17.91 14.36
N ARG A 285 -17.18 16.75 13.69
CA ARG A 285 -18.19 15.69 13.87
C ARG A 285 -17.68 14.60 14.80
N VAL A 286 -18.28 14.53 15.99
CA VAL A 286 -18.11 13.40 16.91
C VAL A 286 -18.94 12.23 16.41
N GLN A 287 -18.38 11.02 16.49
CA GLN A 287 -19.10 9.77 16.23
C GLN A 287 -19.18 8.96 17.50
N TYR A 288 -20.26 8.23 17.70
CA TYR A 288 -20.47 7.38 18.87
C TYR A 288 -20.61 5.92 18.46
N ASN A 289 -20.36 5.01 19.40
CA ASN A 289 -20.78 3.63 19.27
C ASN A 289 -22.28 3.48 19.65
N ASP A 290 -22.85 2.30 19.39
CA ASP A 290 -24.28 2.05 19.62
C ASP A 290 -24.72 2.20 21.09
N ARG A 291 -23.80 1.99 22.05
CA ARG A 291 -24.06 2.10 23.49
C ARG A 291 -23.93 3.52 24.03
N HIS A 292 -23.41 4.45 23.23
CA HIS A 292 -23.11 5.83 23.62
C HIS A 292 -22.16 5.94 24.83
N ASP A 293 -21.27 4.96 24.99
CA ASP A 293 -20.22 4.91 26.03
C ASP A 293 -18.81 5.11 25.45
N ILE A 294 -18.68 5.12 24.12
CA ILE A 294 -17.45 5.42 23.37
C ILE A 294 -17.75 6.49 22.32
N ALA A 295 -16.85 7.47 22.23
CA ALA A 295 -16.89 8.50 21.20
C ALA A 295 -15.58 8.58 20.43
N TYR A 296 -15.65 9.02 19.18
CA TYR A 296 -14.57 9.04 18.22
C TYR A 296 -14.46 10.43 17.59
N LEU A 297 -13.28 11.03 17.70
CA LEU A 297 -12.94 12.28 17.04
C LEU A 297 -11.81 12.04 16.04
N LYS A 298 -12.01 12.45 14.78
CA LYS A 298 -10.99 12.28 13.75
C LYS A 298 -9.89 13.34 13.86
N ILE A 299 -8.65 12.90 13.71
CA ILE A 299 -7.42 13.69 13.68
C ILE A 299 -6.88 13.67 12.25
N PHE A 300 -6.58 14.85 11.71
CA PHE A 300 -6.02 15.04 10.38
C PHE A 300 -4.66 15.73 10.47
N GLN A 301 -3.71 15.34 9.64
CA GLN A 301 -2.40 16.02 9.51
C GLN A 301 -2.47 17.20 8.53
N ASN A 302 -1.52 18.12 8.60
CA ASN A 302 -1.34 19.23 7.65
C ASN A 302 -2.61 20.06 7.41
N VAL A 303 -3.39 20.34 8.46
CA VAL A 303 -4.57 21.20 8.42
C VAL A 303 -4.16 22.61 8.85
N GLU A 304 -3.84 23.46 7.89
CA GLU A 304 -3.42 24.86 8.13
C GLU A 304 -4.62 25.79 8.39
N ASN A 305 -5.80 25.45 7.87
CA ASN A 305 -7.02 26.21 8.03
C ASN A 305 -8.26 25.31 7.93
N ALA A 306 -9.39 25.77 8.45
CA ALA A 306 -10.64 25.03 8.40
C ALA A 306 -11.17 24.92 6.96
N PHE A 307 -11.59 23.71 6.60
CA PHE A 307 -12.24 23.41 5.34
C PHE A 307 -13.37 22.41 5.57
N VAL A 308 -14.28 22.33 4.61
CA VAL A 308 -15.35 21.33 4.57
C VAL A 308 -15.16 20.42 3.39
N VAL A 309 -15.42 19.14 3.61
CA VAL A 309 -15.50 18.13 2.55
C VAL A 309 -16.97 17.94 2.21
N GLU A 310 -17.36 18.29 0.99
CA GLU A 310 -18.77 18.37 0.60
C GLU A 310 -19.29 17.04 0.02
N GLN A 311 -18.38 16.12 -0.31
CA GLN A 311 -18.70 14.85 -0.96
C GLN A 311 -18.03 13.65 -0.28
N PRO A 312 -18.54 12.43 -0.44
CA PRO A 312 -17.94 11.24 0.13
C PRO A 312 -16.52 10.98 -0.40
N HIS A 313 -15.55 10.96 0.52
CA HIS A 313 -14.19 10.52 0.25
C HIS A 313 -13.79 9.46 1.29
N GLN A 314 -13.10 8.43 0.81
CA GLN A 314 -12.28 7.59 1.67
C GLN A 314 -10.86 8.16 1.68
N ILE A 315 -10.48 8.63 2.86
CA ILE A 315 -9.19 9.25 3.13
C ILE A 315 -8.37 8.24 3.94
N PRO A 316 -7.24 7.75 3.42
CA PRO A 316 -6.31 6.92 4.20
C PRO A 316 -5.65 7.75 5.31
N ASP A 317 -5.04 7.07 6.28
CA ASP A 317 -4.17 7.70 7.30
C ASP A 317 -4.82 8.78 8.18
N ILE A 318 -6.10 8.58 8.53
CA ILE A 318 -6.79 9.35 9.58
C ILE A 318 -6.63 8.64 10.91
N TRP A 319 -6.16 9.34 11.95
CA TRP A 319 -6.16 8.83 13.31
C TRP A 319 -7.47 9.14 14.03
N ILE A 320 -7.86 8.27 14.94
CA ILE A 320 -9.03 8.46 15.80
C ILE A 320 -8.56 8.72 17.23
N LEU A 321 -9.00 9.85 17.79
CA LEU A 321 -8.97 10.08 19.23
C LEU A 321 -10.20 9.42 19.84
N ASN A 322 -9.97 8.35 20.59
CA ASN A 322 -11.00 7.56 21.25
C ASN A 322 -11.28 8.15 22.63
N PHE A 323 -12.57 8.30 22.96
CA PHE A 323 -13.05 8.72 24.27
C PHE A 323 -13.96 7.66 24.87
N VAL A 324 -13.96 7.54 26.19
CA VAL A 324 -14.84 6.64 26.94
C VAL A 324 -15.58 7.39 28.03
N LYS A 325 -16.83 6.98 28.30
CA LYS A 325 -17.68 7.50 29.37
C LYS A 325 -18.11 6.38 30.31
N LYS A 326 -17.29 6.09 31.33
CA LYS A 326 -17.61 5.06 32.35
C LYS A 326 -18.79 5.45 33.23
N ASN A 327 -18.89 6.73 33.63
CA ASN A 327 -19.99 7.27 34.41
C ASN A 327 -20.04 8.81 34.31
N GLU A 328 -21.17 9.39 34.73
CA GLU A 328 -21.37 10.84 34.72
C GLU A 328 -20.40 11.62 35.64
N LYS A 329 -19.86 11.00 36.71
CA LYS A 329 -18.91 11.66 37.62
C LYS A 329 -17.59 11.99 36.90
N TYR A 330 -17.09 11.08 36.08
CA TYR A 330 -15.87 11.31 35.32
C TYR A 330 -16.15 12.01 33.99
N GLY A 331 -17.35 11.85 33.40
CA GLY A 331 -17.64 12.35 32.06
C GLY A 331 -16.72 11.72 31.00
N TRP A 332 -16.62 12.35 29.82
CA TRP A 332 -15.79 11.82 28.74
C TRP A 332 -14.30 11.93 29.04
N ARG A 333 -13.52 10.87 28.79
CA ARG A 333 -12.05 10.85 28.96
C ARG A 333 -11.37 10.19 27.78
N ILE A 334 -10.19 10.68 27.44
CA ILE A 334 -9.39 10.16 26.31
C ILE A 334 -8.85 8.78 26.69
N TYR A 335 -9.09 7.81 25.81
CA TYR A 335 -8.63 6.44 25.98
C TYR A 335 -7.36 6.16 25.15
N GLY A 336 -7.31 6.62 23.91
CA GLY A 336 -6.21 6.30 23.00
C GLY A 336 -6.29 7.05 21.67
N ILE A 337 -5.17 7.09 20.95
CA ILE A 337 -5.08 7.52 19.55
C ILE A 337 -4.81 6.30 18.67
N GLY A 338 -5.49 6.18 17.53
CA GLY A 338 -5.26 5.11 16.56
C GLY A 338 -6.53 4.69 15.86
N ASP A 339 -6.75 3.39 15.76
CA ASP A 339 -7.99 2.84 15.21
C ASP A 339 -9.18 3.03 16.17
N LYS A 340 -10.39 2.87 15.64
CA LYS A 340 -11.60 2.85 16.47
C LYS A 340 -11.58 1.64 17.40
N ILE A 341 -11.78 1.89 18.69
CA ILE A 341 -12.01 0.82 19.66
C ILE A 341 -13.48 0.37 19.62
N ALA A 342 -13.70 -0.95 19.67
CA ALA A 342 -15.05 -1.54 19.74
C ALA A 342 -15.55 -1.70 21.18
N ASP A 343 -14.61 -1.84 22.12
CA ASP A 343 -14.86 -2.01 23.54
C ASP A 343 -13.67 -1.44 24.31
N TYR A 344 -13.86 -1.05 25.57
CA TYR A 344 -12.78 -0.69 26.47
C TYR A 344 -12.87 -1.58 27.71
N LYS A 345 -11.85 -2.42 27.89
CA LYS A 345 -11.75 -3.22 29.12
C LYS A 345 -11.35 -2.30 30.26
N GLU A 346 -11.96 -2.49 31.43
CA GLU A 346 -11.39 -2.03 32.70
C GLU A 346 -10.19 -2.90 33.06
N SER A 347 -9.16 -2.92 32.21
CA SER A 347 -7.91 -3.61 32.52
C SER A 347 -7.12 -2.77 33.50
N GLY A 348 -7.40 -2.95 34.79
CA GLY A 348 -6.51 -2.63 35.89
C GLY A 348 -6.38 -3.84 36.79
N SER A 349 -5.23 -4.03 37.41
CA SER A 349 -5.10 -5.04 38.46
C SER A 349 -6.06 -4.68 39.61
N ILE A 350 -6.50 -5.68 40.39
CA ILE A 350 -7.31 -5.44 41.60
C ILE A 350 -6.65 -4.41 42.55
N LEU A 351 -5.33 -4.25 42.50
CA LEU A 351 -4.62 -3.24 43.28
C LEU A 351 -4.86 -1.81 42.78
N ASP A 352 -4.92 -1.60 41.46
CA ASP A 352 -5.24 -0.30 40.84
C ASP A 352 -6.66 0.16 41.21
N TRP A 353 -7.58 -0.81 41.32
CA TRP A 353 -8.94 -0.60 41.81
C TRP A 353 -8.96 -0.12 43.26
N PHE A 354 -8.12 -0.69 44.14
CA PHE A 354 -8.08 -0.31 45.56
C PHE A 354 -7.40 1.04 45.82
N GLU A 355 -6.36 1.40 45.05
CA GLU A 355 -5.68 2.69 45.22
C GLU A 355 -6.57 3.87 44.85
N HIS A 356 -7.41 3.74 43.82
CA HIS A 356 -8.30 4.82 43.40
C HIS A 356 -9.55 4.95 44.28
N ILE A 357 -10.13 3.85 44.79
CA ILE A 357 -11.23 3.91 45.77
C ILE A 357 -10.81 4.65 47.05
N LYS A 358 -9.53 4.62 47.42
CA LYS A 358 -8.99 5.36 48.58
C LYS A 358 -8.75 6.85 48.31
N LYS A 359 -8.47 7.25 47.07
CA LYS A 359 -8.28 8.66 46.69
C LYS A 359 -9.60 9.41 46.44
N ASP A 360 -10.71 8.68 46.30
CA ASP A 360 -12.06 9.21 46.07
C ASP A 360 -12.91 9.36 47.35
N LYS A 361 -12.29 9.40 48.54
CA LYS A 361 -12.94 9.72 49.83
C LYS A 361 -12.59 11.10 50.34
#